data_AF-A0A8T3ZLU9-F1
#
_entry.id   AF-A0A8T3ZLU9-F1
#
_cell.length_a   1.000
_cell.length_b   1.000
_cell.length_c   1.000
_cell.angle_alpha   90.00
_cell.angle_beta   90.00
_cell.angle_gamma   90.00
#
_symmetry.space_group_name_H-M   'P 1'
#
loop_
_entity.id
_entity.type
_entity.pdbx_description
1 polymer ?
#
loop_
_entity_poly.entity_id
_entity_poly.type
_entity_poly.pdbx_seq_one_letter_code
_entity_poly.pdbx_strand_id
1 'polypeptide(L)' 'MQKKAENKAIITPWEVKGNIDYNKLVKEFGTQIIDDKLLARIKHHTKTLHPFLERKIFFSHRDMDKVL' A
#
# COMPACT_ATOMS: atom_id res chain seq x y z
N MET A 1 2.63 -2.89 36.40
CA MET A 1 2.00 -2.83 35.06
C MET A 1 3.11 -2.95 34.02
N GLN A 2 3.31 -4.13 33.42
CA GLN A 2 4.35 -4.33 32.39
C GLN A 2 3.92 -3.64 31.09
N LYS A 3 4.69 -2.66 30.62
CA LYS A 3 4.55 -2.09 29.27
C LYS A 3 4.90 -3.19 28.27
N LYS A 4 3.90 -3.71 27.55
CA LYS A 4 4.10 -4.58 26.38
C LYS A 4 4.97 -3.79 25.40
N ALA A 5 6.15 -4.29 25.05
CA ALA A 5 6.97 -3.70 24.02
C ALA A 5 6.15 -3.60 22.74
N GLU A 6 5.88 -2.38 22.28
CA GLU A 6 5.30 -2.16 20.96
C GLU A 6 6.29 -2.74 19.96
N ASN A 7 5.95 -3.89 19.36
CA ASN A 7 6.74 -4.49 18.30
C ASN A 7 6.76 -3.53 17.11
N LYS A 8 7.76 -2.65 17.08
CA LYS A 8 8.01 -1.74 15.98
C LYS A 8 8.41 -2.58 14.77
N ALA A 9 7.58 -2.55 13.73
CA ALA A 9 7.93 -3.20 12.47
C ALA A 9 9.18 -2.52 11.89
N ILE A 10 10.19 -3.30 11.55
CA ILE A 10 11.40 -2.83 10.87
C ILE A 10 11.21 -3.14 9.41
N ILE A 11 11.12 -2.09 8.58
CA ILE A 11 10.89 -2.21 7.15
C ILE A 11 11.93 -1.36 6.45
N THR A 12 12.88 -2.04 5.83
CA THR A 12 13.93 -1.46 5.01
C THR A 12 14.02 -2.24 3.70
N PRO A 13 14.73 -1.73 2.67
CA PRO A 13 14.93 -2.46 1.43
C PRO A 13 15.62 -3.84 1.60
N TRP A 14 16.24 -4.10 2.75
CA TRP A 14 17.03 -5.32 3.02
C TRP A 14 16.42 -6.21 4.09
N GLU A 15 15.50 -5.69 4.91
CA GLU A 15 14.99 -6.40 6.07
C GLU A 15 13.54 -6.02 6.35
N VAL A 16 12.72 -7.05 6.59
CA VAL A 16 11.33 -6.92 7.03
C VAL A 16 11.14 -7.78 8.28
N LYS A 17 10.82 -7.17 9.42
CA LYS A 17 10.61 -7.87 10.71
C LYS A 17 9.44 -7.29 11.49
N GLY A 18 8.73 -8.16 12.19
CA GLY A 18 7.63 -7.80 13.09
C GLY A 18 6.24 -7.93 12.45
N ASN A 19 5.22 -7.44 13.16
CA ASN A 19 3.85 -7.43 12.68
C ASN A 19 3.61 -6.17 11.82
N ILE A 20 3.26 -6.36 10.55
CA ILE A 20 3.19 -5.28 9.56
C ILE A 20 1.77 -4.72 9.51
N ASP A 21 1.65 -3.43 9.78
CA ASP A 21 0.41 -2.67 9.57
C ASP A 21 0.56 -1.80 8.32
N TYR A 22 -0.05 -2.23 7.22
CA TYR A 22 0.01 -1.54 5.94
C TYR A 22 -0.60 -0.13 6.00
N ASN A 23 -1.56 0.14 6.88
CA ASN A 23 -2.12 1.48 7.03
C ASN A 23 -1.12 2.43 7.70
N LYS A 24 -0.30 1.92 8.62
CA LYS A 24 0.81 2.70 9.19
C LYS A 24 1.89 2.96 8.16
N LEU A 25 2.20 1.98 7.32
CA LEU A 25 3.20 2.15 6.26
C LEU A 25 2.87 3.30 5.30
N VAL A 26 1.62 3.39 4.87
CA VAL A 26 1.18 4.48 3.99
C VAL A 26 1.46 5.85 4.64
N LYS A 27 1.19 5.98 5.95
CA LYS A 27 1.43 7.21 6.71
C LYS A 27 2.93 7.49 6.90
N GLU A 28 3.72 6.48 7.23
CA GLU A 28 5.17 6.62 7.46
C GLU A 28 5.94 6.97 6.19
N PHE A 29 5.58 6.35 5.06
CA PHE A 29 6.23 6.57 3.77
C PHE A 29 5.63 7.72 2.95
N GLY A 30 4.52 8.30 3.42
CA GLY A 30 3.82 9.40 2.74
C GLY A 30 3.26 9.00 1.37
N THR A 31 2.86 7.74 1.20
CA THR A 31 2.21 7.27 -0.02
C THR A 31 0.70 7.45 0.07
N GLN A 32 0.01 7.24 -1.04
CA GLN A 32 -1.46 7.29 -1.09
C GLN A 32 -2.00 5.88 -1.31
N ILE A 33 -3.18 5.58 -0.75
CA ILE A 33 -3.85 4.29 -0.97
C ILE A 33 -4.43 4.26 -2.37
N ILE A 34 -4.29 3.13 -3.05
CA ILE A 34 -4.96 2.88 -4.33
C ILE A 34 -6.47 2.77 -4.05
N ASP A 35 -7.19 3.84 -4.34
CA ASP A 35 -8.65 3.90 -4.15
C ASP A 35 -9.39 3.20 -5.30
N ASP A 36 -10.64 2.80 -5.05
CA ASP A 36 -11.47 2.10 -6.03
C ASP A 36 -11.74 2.98 -7.27
N LYS A 37 -11.71 4.31 -7.11
CA LYS A 37 -11.76 5.27 -8.23
C LYS A 37 -10.54 5.18 -9.15
N LEU A 38 -9.35 5.03 -8.57
CA LEU A 38 -8.11 4.89 -9.33
C LEU A 38 -8.11 3.54 -10.07
N LEU A 39 -8.57 2.47 -9.42
CA LEU A 39 -8.75 1.16 -10.05
C LEU A 39 -9.74 1.21 -11.23
N ALA A 40 -10.85 1.93 -11.08
CA ALA A 40 -11.82 2.12 -12.16
C ALA A 40 -11.21 2.89 -13.34
N ARG A 41 -10.41 3.93 -13.07
CA ARG A 41 -9.71 4.70 -14.10
C ARG A 41 -8.65 3.86 -14.84
N ILE A 42 -7.86 3.06 -14.12
CA ILE A 42 -6.94 2.09 -14.73
C ILE A 42 -7.69 1.15 -15.65
N LYS A 43 -8.75 0.51 -15.14
CA LYS A 43 -9.59 -0.42 -15.90
C LYS A 43 -10.22 0.23 -17.13
N HIS A 44 -10.58 1.51 -17.06
CA HIS A 44 -11.10 2.27 -18.19
C HIS A 44 -10.06 2.37 -19.32
N HIS A 45 -8.80 2.70 -19.00
CA HIS A 45 -7.74 2.82 -20.00
C HIS A 45 -7.23 1.48 -20.52
N THR A 46 -7.04 0.49 -19.63
CA THR A 46 -6.44 -0.81 -19.98
C THR A 46 -7.46 -1.86 -20.39
N LYS A 47 -8.76 -1.60 -20.22
CA LYS A 47 -9.91 -2.52 -20.41
C LYS A 47 -9.92 -3.75 -19.48
N THR A 48 -8.77 -4.15 -18.95
CA THR A 48 -8.59 -5.24 -18.01
C THR A 48 -7.79 -4.75 -16.79
N LEU A 49 -8.17 -5.20 -15.60
CA LEU A 49 -7.45 -4.89 -14.38
C LEU A 49 -6.55 -6.07 -14.01
N HIS A 50 -5.32 -5.80 -13.59
CA HIS A 50 -4.41 -6.88 -13.21
C HIS A 50 -4.92 -7.56 -11.92
N PRO A 51 -4.88 -8.90 -11.79
CA PRO A 51 -5.41 -9.61 -10.62
C PRO A 51 -4.82 -9.16 -9.28
N PHE A 52 -3.58 -8.65 -9.27
CA PHE A 52 -2.94 -8.12 -8.05
C PHE A 52 -3.49 -6.76 -7.61
N LEU A 53 -4.03 -5.96 -8.54
CA LEU A 53 -4.74 -4.73 -8.22
C LEU A 53 -6.15 -5.05 -7.71
N GLU A 54 -6.84 -6.01 -8.32
CA GLU A 54 -8.15 -6.49 -7.86
C GLU A 54 -8.09 -7.08 -6.45
N ARG A 55 -7.05 -7.85 -6.16
CA ARG A 55 -6.82 -8.47 -4.84
C ARG A 55 -6.21 -7.52 -3.81
N LYS A 56 -6.00 -6.24 -4.16
CA LYS A 56 -5.40 -5.21 -3.28
C LYS A 56 -4.02 -5.62 -2.73
N ILE A 57 -3.25 -6.41 -3.49
CA ILE A 57 -1.85 -6.76 -3.17
C ILE A 57 -0.96 -5.53 -3.37
N PHE A 58 -1.17 -4.80 -4.47
CA PHE A 58 -0.71 -3.42 -4.59
C PHE A 58 -1.73 -2.53 -3.89
N PHE A 59 -1.33 -1.96 -2.76
CA PHE A 59 -2.22 -1.21 -1.88
C PHE A 59 -1.94 0.30 -1.88
N SER A 60 -0.74 0.73 -2.27
CA SER A 60 -0.35 2.14 -2.28
C SER A 60 0.39 2.55 -3.55
N HIS A 61 0.36 3.84 -3.84
CA HIS A 61 0.98 4.46 -4.99
C HIS A 61 1.58 5.84 -4.65
N ARG A 62 2.39 6.37 -5.56
CA ARG A 62 2.88 7.75 -5.56
C ARG A 62 2.66 8.34 -6.95
N ASP A 63 1.92 9.43 -7.04
CA ASP A 63 1.66 10.20 -8.28
C ASP A 63 1.04 9.40 -9.45
N MET A 64 0.44 8.25 -9.20
CA MET A 64 -0.19 7.41 -10.23
C MET A 64 -1.33 8.12 -10.98
N ASP A 65 -2.01 9.04 -10.32
CA ASP A 65 -3.05 9.92 -10.87
C ASP A 65 -2.55 10.86 -11.98
N LYS A 66 -1.23 11.16 -11.99
CA LYS A 66 -0.56 11.96 -13.04
C LYS A 66 -0.12 11.11 -14.24
N VAL A 67 0.06 9.80 -14.04
CA VAL A 67 0.54 8.88 -15.08
C VAL A 67 -0.62 8.33 -15.93
N LEU A 68 -1.81 8.20 -15.33
CA LEU A 68 -3.04 7.71 -15.99
C LEU A 68 -3.73 8.79 -16.82
#